data_AF-A0A7V6SKR1-F1
#
_entry.id   AF-A0A7V6SKR1-F1
#
_cell.length_a   1.000
_cell.length_b   1.000
_cell.length_c   1.000
_cell.angle_alpha   90.00
_cell.angle_beta   90.00
_cell.angle_gamma   90.00
#
_symmetry.space_group_name_H-M   'P 1'
#
loop_
_entity.id
_entity.type
_entity.pdbx_description
1 polymer ?
#
loop_
_entity_poly.entity_id
_entity_poly.type
_entity_poly.pdbx_seq_one_letter_code
_entity_poly.pdbx_strand_id
1 'polypeptide(L)'
;RAAVVMVGGLVDHAELARHGVRPAELWVALRRAGVRNVDDVGGVILEADGALTVLRERDRVDRRILVGVKGADRLPPELLDVQD
;
A
#
# COMPACT_ATOMS: atom_id res chain seq x y z
N ARG A 1 8.36 11.09 -3.08
CA ARG A 1 7.99 10.03 -4.05
C ARG A 1 7.13 9.02 -3.32
N ALA A 2 6.16 8.40 -4.00
CA ALA A 2 5.33 7.37 -3.39
C ALA A 2 6.16 6.11 -3.06
N ALA A 3 5.75 5.37 -2.03
CA ALA A 3 6.42 4.14 -1.59
C ALA A 3 5.43 3.15 -0.99
N VAL A 4 5.63 1.86 -1.25
CA VAL A 4 4.90 0.81 -0.55
C VAL A 4 5.38 0.77 0.91
N VAL A 5 4.44 0.83 1.85
CA VAL A 5 4.70 0.85 3.31
C VAL A 5 4.04 -0.32 4.04
N MET A 6 3.22 -1.11 3.35
CA MET A 6 2.64 -2.34 3.87
C MET A 6 2.41 -3.30 2.71
N VAL A 7 2.67 -4.58 2.93
CA VAL A 7 2.37 -5.68 2.00
C VAL A 7 1.74 -6.79 2.82
N GLY A 8 0.52 -7.22 2.49
CA GLY A 8 -0.22 -8.07 3.42
C GLY A 8 -0.41 -7.37 4.77
N GLY A 9 -0.33 -8.14 5.85
CA GLY A 9 -0.28 -7.65 7.24
C GLY A 9 1.05 -7.03 7.69
N LEU A 10 2.09 -6.97 6.83
CA LEU A 10 3.45 -6.61 7.23
C LEU A 10 3.76 -5.14 6.93
N VAL A 11 4.11 -4.38 7.97
CA VAL A 11 4.35 -2.93 7.90
C VAL A 11 5.84 -2.60 7.81
N ASP A 12 6.21 -1.71 6.89
CA ASP A 12 7.53 -1.12 6.75
C ASP A 12 7.66 0.13 7.63
N HIS A 13 7.96 -0.08 8.92
CA HIS A 13 8.06 0.99 9.91
C HIS A 13 9.17 2.00 9.60
N ALA A 14 10.26 1.57 8.97
CA ALA A 14 11.36 2.45 8.59
C ALA A 14 10.91 3.42 7.49
N GLU A 15 10.19 2.93 6.48
CA GLU A 15 9.68 3.78 5.41
C GLU A 15 8.59 4.74 5.89
N LEU A 16 7.71 4.32 6.81
CA LEU A 16 6.76 5.22 7.48
C LEU A 16 7.48 6.36 8.23
N ALA A 17 8.46 6.01 9.07
CA ALA A 17 9.22 6.98 9.86
C ALA A 17 9.99 7.97 8.96
N ARG A 18 10.55 7.49 7.84
CA ARG A 18 11.25 8.32 6.85
C ARG A 18 10.36 9.42 6.24
N HIS A 19 9.04 9.23 6.25
CA HIS A 19 8.07 10.21 5.76
C HIS A 19 7.29 10.90 6.89
N GLY A 20 7.67 10.67 8.15
CA GLY A 20 6.99 11.28 9.30
C GLY A 20 5.58 10.74 9.57
N VAL A 21 5.19 9.62 8.97
CA VAL A 21 3.87 9.01 9.18
C VAL A 21 3.92 8.09 10.39
N ARG A 22 3.00 8.29 11.35
CA ARG A 22 2.91 7.41 12.51
C ARG A 22 2.10 6.15 12.18
N PRO A 23 2.41 4.99 12.80
CA PRO A 23 1.63 3.76 12.59
C PRO A 23 0.11 3.92 12.85
N ALA A 24 -0.29 4.80 13.77
CA ALA A 24 -1.70 5.09 14.03
C ALA A 24 -2.44 5.65 12.79
N GLU A 25 -1.75 6.40 11.94
CA GLU A 25 -2.32 7.00 10.73
C GLU A 25 -2.55 5.94 9.65
N LEU A 26 -1.65 4.96 9.55
CA LEU A 26 -1.86 3.75 8.75
C LEU A 26 -3.14 3.02 9.17
N TRP A 27 -3.31 2.79 10.47
CA TRP A 27 -4.52 2.11 10.97
C TRP A 27 -5.81 2.91 10.73
N VAL A 28 -5.77 4.25 10.80
CA VAL A 28 -6.89 5.10 10.41
C VAL A 28 -7.21 4.96 8.93
N ALA A 29 -6.19 4.95 8.06
CA ALA A 29 -6.37 4.78 6.62
C ALA A 29 -7.00 3.43 6.28
N LEU A 30 -6.52 2.32 6.89
CA LEU A 30 -7.13 0.99 6.72
C LEU A 30 -8.62 1.00 7.09
N ARG A 31 -8.99 1.58 8.24
CA ARG A 31 -10.39 1.67 8.67
C ARG A 31 -11.24 2.51 7.71
N ARG A 32 -10.73 3.66 7.26
CA ARG A 32 -11.43 4.53 6.28
C ARG A 32 -11.62 3.83 4.94
N ALA A 33 -10.64 3.02 4.53
CA ALA A 33 -10.74 2.17 3.36
C ALA A 33 -11.70 0.99 3.56
N GLY A 34 -12.27 0.80 4.76
CA GLY A 34 -13.22 -0.26 5.10
C GLY A 34 -12.58 -1.63 5.33
N VAL A 35 -11.27 -1.66 5.63
CA VAL A 35 -10.55 -2.89 5.98
C VAL A 35 -10.94 -3.30 7.39
N ARG A 36 -11.33 -4.56 7.55
CA ARG A 36 -11.73 -5.14 8.84
C ARG A 36 -10.74 -6.18 9.36
N ASN A 37 -10.03 -6.86 8.46
CA ASN A 37 -8.90 -7.70 8.77
C ASN A 37 -7.68 -7.22 7.96
N VAL A 38 -6.51 -7.12 8.61
CA VAL A 38 -5.25 -6.75 7.94
C VAL A 38 -4.83 -7.78 6.90
N ASP A 39 -5.28 -9.03 7.02
CA ASP A 39 -5.04 -10.08 6.02
C ASP A 39 -5.74 -9.79 4.68
N ASP A 40 -6.80 -8.95 4.67
CA ASP A 40 -7.50 -8.55 3.45
C ASP A 40 -6.74 -7.47 2.64
N VAL A 41 -5.60 -6.99 3.15
CA VAL A 41 -4.80 -5.93 2.53
C VAL A 41 -3.78 -6.54 1.60
N GLY A 42 -3.84 -6.19 0.31
CA GLY A 42 -2.80 -6.56 -0.65
C GLY A 42 -1.55 -5.69 -0.50
N GLY A 43 -1.74 -4.39 -0.25
CA GLY A 43 -0.66 -3.48 0.10
C GLY A 43 -1.15 -2.07 0.44
N VAL A 44 -0.25 -1.24 0.95
CA VAL A 44 -0.51 0.19 1.18
C VAL A 44 0.62 1.01 0.60
N ILE A 45 0.24 2.01 -0.19
CA ILE A 45 1.15 3.00 -0.78
C ILE A 45 1.03 4.29 0.03
N LEU A 46 2.17 4.77 0.51
CA LEU A 46 2.32 6.11 1.03
C LEU A 46 2.65 7.05 -0.12
N GLU A 47 1.74 7.97 -0.40
CA GLU A 47 1.87 8.98 -1.45
C GLU A 47 2.84 10.09 -1.05
N ALA A 48 3.30 10.86 -2.02
CA ALA A 48 4.28 11.92 -1.78
C ALA A 48 3.76 13.06 -0.88
N ASP A 49 2.45 13.24 -0.81
CA ASP A 49 1.77 14.24 0.02
C ASP A 49 1.43 13.71 1.43
N GLY A 50 1.80 12.46 1.75
CA GLY A 50 1.50 11.81 3.02
C GLY A 50 0.17 11.05 3.05
N ALA A 51 -0.62 11.09 1.98
CA ALA A 51 -1.83 10.28 1.86
C ALA A 51 -1.49 8.78 1.78
N LEU A 52 -2.43 7.94 2.20
CA LEU A 52 -2.28 6.49 2.15
C LEU A 52 -3.32 5.89 1.22
N THR A 53 -2.86 5.29 0.14
CA THR A 53 -3.67 4.50 -0.78
C THR A 53 -3.65 3.04 -0.32
N VAL A 54 -4.82 2.47 -0.05
CA VAL A 54 -4.96 1.07 0.40
C VAL A 54 -5.41 0.21 -0.78
N LEU A 55 -4.64 -0.82 -1.09
CA LEU A 55 -4.95 -1.85 -2.07
C LEU A 55 -5.42 -3.10 -1.32
N ARG A 56 -6.63 -3.58 -1.61
CA ARG A 56 -7.16 -4.83 -1.05
C ARG A 56 -6.69 -6.02 -1.87
N GLU A 57 -6.62 -7.20 -1.25
CA GLU A 57 -6.14 -8.44 -1.89
C GLU A 57 -6.83 -8.77 -3.22
N ARG A 58 -8.09 -8.37 -3.39
CA ARG A 58 -8.89 -8.64 -4.60
C ARG A 58 -8.90 -7.51 -5.62
N ASP A 59 -8.23 -6.40 -5.34
CA ASP A 59 -8.13 -5.31 -6.29
C ASP A 59 -7.29 -5.75 -7.50
N ARG A 60 -7.62 -5.23 -8.67
CA ARG A 60 -6.84 -5.39 -9.89
C ARG A 60 -6.26 -4.04 -10.27
N VAL A 61 -4.95 -3.91 -10.08
CA VAL A 61 -4.22 -2.66 -10.25
C VAL A 61 -3.41 -2.73 -11.53
N ASP A 62 -3.65 -1.76 -12.41
CA ASP A 62 -2.85 -1.57 -13.61
C ASP A 62 -1.42 -1.19 -13.22
N ARG A 63 -0.44 -1.93 -13.74
CA ARG A 63 1.00 -1.72 -13.49
C ARG A 63 1.46 -0.31 -13.83
N ARG A 64 0.82 0.36 -14.80
CA ARG A 64 1.15 1.75 -15.20
C ARG A 64 0.91 2.76 -14.07
N ILE A 65 -0.05 2.49 -13.19
CA ILE A 65 -0.34 3.35 -12.03
C ILE A 65 0.78 3.25 -10.97
N LEU A 66 1.47 2.12 -10.91
CA LEU A 66 2.55 1.87 -9.94
C LEU A 66 3.91 2.42 -10.39
N VAL A 67 4.01 3.01 -11.58
CA VAL A 67 5.27 3.58 -12.10
C VAL A 67 5.79 4.66 -11.14
N GLY A 68 7.03 4.50 -10.69
CA GLY A 68 7.68 5.42 -9.77
C GLY A 68 7.37 5.19 -8.28
N VAL A 69 6.49 4.23 -7.95
CA VAL A 69 6.24 3.79 -6.57
C VAL A 69 7.40 2.91 -6.10
N LYS A 70 8.13 3.36 -5.08
CA LYS A 70 9.23 2.58 -4.50
C LYS A 70 8.70 1.30 -3.85
N GLY A 71 9.26 0.15 -4.22
CA GLY A 71 8.91 -1.14 -3.63
C GLY A 71 7.61 -1.76 -4.17
N ALA A 72 7.10 -1.28 -5.31
CA ALA A 72 5.93 -1.85 -6.00
C ALA A 72 6.14 -3.31 -6.44
N ASP A 73 7.39 -3.70 -6.68
CA ASP A 73 7.83 -5.08 -6.96
C ASP A 73 7.55 -6.06 -5.81
N ARG A 74 7.32 -5.55 -4.60
CA ARG A 74 6.95 -6.36 -3.43
C ARG A 74 5.46 -6.68 -3.35
N LEU A 75 4.62 -6.03 -4.16
CA LEU A 75 3.17 -6.28 -4.14
C LEU A 75 2.86 -7.69 -4.68
N PRO A 76 1.86 -8.39 -4.10
CA PRO A 76 1.42 -9.70 -4.57
C PRO A 76 1.14 -9.68 -6.08
N PRO A 77 1.67 -10.64 -6.87
CA PRO A 77 1.41 -10.72 -8.30
C PRO A 77 -0.08 -10.76 -8.67
N GLU A 78 -0.91 -11.31 -7.78
CA GLU A 78 -2.36 -11.45 -7.96
C GLU A 78 -3.09 -10.10 -8.00
N LEU A 79 -2.51 -9.05 -7.41
CA LEU A 79 -3.02 -7.67 -7.47
C LEU A 79 -2.71 -7.00 -8.80
N LEU A 80 -1.68 -7.47 -9.50
CA LEU A 80 -1.20 -6.83 -10.70
C LEU A 80 -1.99 -7.37 -11.88
N ASP A 81 -2.68 -6.49 -12.59
CA ASP A 81 -3.30 -6.91 -13.84
C ASP A 81 -2.22 -7.42 -14.80
N VAL A 82 -2.55 -8.54 -15.44
CA VAL A 82 -1.80 -9.06 -16.59
C VAL A 82 -2.24 -8.19 -17.77
N GLN A 83 -1.34 -7.33 -18.23
CA GLN A 83 -1.47 -6.76 -19.56
C GLN A 83 -0.68 -7.65 -20.51
N ASP A 84 -1.40 -8.32 -21.40
CA ASP A 84 -0.89 -8.82 -22.69
C ASP A 84 -0.59 -7.64 -23.63
#